data_AF-A0AAV7UXA9-F1
#
_entry.id   AF-A0AAV7UXA9-F1
#
_cell.length_a   1.000
_cell.length_b   1.000
_cell.length_c   1.000
_cell.angle_alpha   90.00
_cell.angle_beta   90.00
_cell.angle_gamma   90.00
#
_symmetry.space_group_name_H-M   'P 1'
#
loop_
_entity.id
_entity.type
_entity.pdbx_description
1 polymer ?
#
loop_
_entity_poly.entity_id
_entity_poly.type
_entity_poly.pdbx_seq_one_letter_code
_entity_poly.pdbx_strand_id
1 'polypeptide(L)'
;MSVYIPLQLKGLRPKRTLRLVLWTGEEQGGVGARQYFDRHKVNISNFDLVMESDIGTFLPVGIQFSGSEKARDIMKEIMKLLQPINVTNLYDNAEGTDIAYWMQAGVPGETNNKLPS
;
A
#
# COMPACT_ATOMS: atom_id res chain seq x y z
N MET A 1 9.06 -7.34 14.63
CA MET A 1 8.57 -6.32 15.60
C MET A 1 7.78 -5.29 14.80
N SER A 2 6.51 -5.03 15.10
CA SER A 2 5.73 -4.02 14.37
C SER A 2 5.76 -2.71 15.14
N VAL A 3 6.38 -1.68 14.58
CA VAL A 3 6.41 -0.33 15.17
C VAL A 3 5.14 0.41 14.74
N TYR A 4 4.34 0.87 15.69
CA TYR A 4 3.19 1.73 15.43
C TYR A 4 3.63 3.19 15.48
N ILE A 5 3.58 3.90 14.34
CA ILE A 5 3.84 5.34 14.29
C ILE A 5 2.50 6.04 14.00
N PRO A 6 1.90 6.75 14.98
CA PRO A 6 0.73 7.58 14.72
C PRO A 6 1.15 8.79 13.87
N LEU A 7 0.55 8.94 12.69
CA LEU A 7 0.80 10.09 11.82
C LEU A 7 0.07 11.32 12.38
N GLN A 8 0.81 12.29 12.90
CA GLN A 8 0.28 13.60 13.31
C GLN A 8 0.31 14.58 12.13
N LEU A 9 -0.77 14.61 11.35
CA LEU A 9 -1.02 15.67 10.38
C LEU A 9 -1.58 16.89 11.12
N LYS A 10 -0.96 18.07 10.95
CA LYS A 10 -1.36 19.32 11.64
C LYS A 10 -2.88 19.57 11.52
N GLY A 11 -3.63 19.33 12.61
CA GLY A 11 -5.07 19.59 12.71
C GLY A 11 -5.99 18.64 11.91
N LEU A 12 -5.45 17.67 11.17
CA LEU A 12 -6.25 16.75 10.36
C LEU A 12 -6.34 15.38 11.04
N ARG A 13 -7.57 14.95 11.34
CA ARG A 13 -7.85 13.61 11.85
C ARG A 13 -8.37 12.73 10.70
N PRO A 14 -7.61 11.70 10.29
CA PRO A 14 -8.09 10.74 9.30
C PRO A 14 -9.41 10.09 9.73
N LYS A 15 -10.36 9.94 8.78
CA LYS A 15 -11.61 9.20 9.03
C LYS A 15 -11.37 7.71 9.29
N ARG A 16 -10.25 7.17 8.80
CA ARG A 16 -9.82 5.78 8.95
C ARG A 16 -8.47 5.72 9.63
N THR A 17 -8.19 4.63 10.32
CA THR A 17 -6.89 4.41 10.96
C THR A 17 -5.82 4.20 9.90
N LEU A 18 -4.79 5.06 9.90
CA LEU A 18 -3.54 4.79 9.19
C LEU A 18 -2.64 3.93 10.07
N ARG A 19 -2.07 2.88 9.49
CA ARG A 19 -1.14 1.98 10.17
C ARG A 19 0.12 1.83 9.34
N LEU A 20 1.21 2.40 9.84
CA LEU A 20 2.53 2.09 9.31
C LEU A 20 3.02 0.80 9.95
N VAL A 21 3.58 -0.09 9.14
CA VAL A 21 4.24 -1.29 9.65
C VAL A 21 5.59 -1.46 8.98
N LEU A 22 6.63 -1.56 9.81
CA LEU A 22 7.98 -1.85 9.37
C LEU A 22 8.23 -3.33 9.61
N TRP A 23 8.31 -4.11 8.52
CA TRP A 23 8.61 -5.52 8.60
C TRP A 23 10.08 -5.74 8.92
N THR A 24 10.36 -6.80 9.66
CA THR A 24 11.72 -7.23 9.98
C THR A 24 11.89 -8.65 9.49
N GLY A 25 13.08 -8.98 8.97
CA GLY A 25 13.39 -10.31 8.46
C GLY A 25 12.80 -10.59 7.07
N GLU A 26 12.81 -9.56 6.22
CA GLU A 26 12.50 -9.65 4.79
C GLU A 26 13.55 -10.56 4.10
N GLU A 27 14.84 -10.32 4.35
CA GLU A 27 16.01 -11.09 3.88
C GLU A 27 15.98 -12.61 4.18
N GLN A 28 15.08 -13.08 5.04
CA GLN A 28 14.87 -14.52 5.31
C GLN A 28 13.61 -15.08 4.62
N GLY A 29 13.10 -14.38 3.61
CA GLY A 29 11.92 -14.78 2.84
C GLY A 29 10.60 -14.20 3.37
N GLY A 30 10.59 -12.95 3.80
CA GLY A 30 9.35 -12.24 4.17
C GLY A 30 8.67 -12.76 5.45
N VAL A 31 9.45 -13.29 6.40
CA VAL A 31 8.91 -13.92 7.63
C VAL A 31 8.08 -12.94 8.46
N GLY A 32 8.52 -11.68 8.51
CA GLY A 32 7.83 -10.60 9.24
C GLY A 32 6.43 -10.33 8.70
N ALA A 33 6.29 -10.15 7.38
CA ALA A 33 5.01 -9.89 6.73
C ALA A 33 4.06 -11.08 6.85
N ARG A 34 4.56 -12.31 6.64
CA ARG A 34 3.75 -13.54 6.80
C ARG A 34 3.19 -13.69 8.22
N GLN A 35 4.04 -13.58 9.25
CA GLN A 35 3.58 -13.67 10.64
C GLN A 35 2.57 -12.57 11.00
N TYR A 36 2.73 -11.39 10.41
CA TYR A 36 1.77 -10.33 10.64
C TYR A 36 0.43 -10.60 9.98
N PHE A 37 0.43 -11.06 8.72
CA PHE A 37 -0.77 -11.51 8.04
C PHE A 37 -1.49 -12.59 8.85
N ASP A 38 -0.78 -13.63 9.29
CA ASP A 38 -1.38 -14.71 10.07
C ASP A 38 -2.03 -14.25 11.38
N ARG A 39 -1.45 -13.25 12.04
CA ARG A 39 -2.01 -12.66 13.27
C ARG A 39 -3.22 -11.76 13.02
N HIS A 40 -3.30 -11.09 11.86
CA HIS A 40 -4.28 -10.03 11.62
C HIS A 40 -5.34 -10.38 10.58
N LYS A 41 -5.21 -11.48 9.83
CA LYS A 41 -6.19 -11.93 8.84
C LYS A 41 -7.59 -12.18 9.41
N VAL A 42 -7.69 -12.46 10.72
CA VAL A 42 -8.98 -12.56 11.42
C VAL A 42 -9.80 -11.26 11.35
N ASN A 43 -9.13 -10.12 11.14
CA ASN A 43 -9.73 -8.79 11.04
C ASN A 43 -9.60 -8.22 9.61
N ILE A 44 -9.51 -9.07 8.60
CA ILE A 44 -9.20 -8.64 7.22
C ILE A 44 -10.22 -7.64 6.65
N SER A 45 -11.49 -7.74 7.06
CA SER A 45 -12.56 -6.80 6.66
C SER A 45 -12.33 -5.37 7.11
N ASN A 46 -11.40 -5.13 8.05
CA ASN A 46 -11.07 -3.79 8.55
C ASN A 46 -9.94 -3.12 7.74
N PHE A 47 -9.39 -3.79 6.73
CA PHE A 47 -8.36 -3.24 5.86
C PHE A 47 -8.99 -2.76 4.56
N ASP A 48 -9.03 -1.45 4.36
CA ASP A 48 -9.57 -0.84 3.13
C ASP A 48 -8.54 -0.83 1.98
N LEU A 49 -7.24 -0.77 2.31
CA LEU A 49 -6.11 -0.72 1.37
C LEU A 49 -4.83 -1.16 2.07
N VAL A 50 -3.97 -1.91 1.38
CA VAL A 50 -2.57 -2.14 1.76
C VAL A 50 -1.65 -1.54 0.69
N MET A 51 -0.56 -0.92 1.14
CA MET A 51 0.38 -0.20 0.28
C MET A 51 1.80 -0.62 0.65
N GLU A 52 2.62 -0.92 -0.35
CA GLU A 52 4.04 -1.20 -0.19
C GLU A 52 4.88 -0.20 -0.97
N SER A 53 5.91 0.34 -0.32
CA SER A 53 6.85 1.29 -0.92
C SER A 53 8.27 0.75 -0.78
N ASP A 54 8.61 -0.29 -1.55
CA ASP A 54 9.92 -0.94 -1.49
C ASP A 54 10.85 -0.56 -2.65
N ILE A 55 10.37 0.22 -3.64
CA ILE A 55 11.14 0.48 -4.85
C ILE A 55 12.21 1.60 -4.71
N GLY A 56 12.62 1.97 -3.49
CA GLY A 56 13.71 2.93 -3.23
C GLY A 56 13.35 4.41 -3.46
N THR A 57 14.35 5.31 -3.45
CA THR A 57 14.22 6.78 -3.40
C THR A 57 13.94 7.47 -4.75
N PHE A 58 13.51 6.72 -5.76
CA PHE A 58 13.31 7.28 -7.10
C PHE A 58 12.02 8.08 -7.16
N LEU A 59 11.93 9.03 -8.09
CA LEU A 59 10.70 9.77 -8.36
C LEU A 59 9.66 8.80 -8.96
N PRO A 60 8.61 8.41 -8.23
CA PRO A 60 7.56 7.60 -8.82
C PRO A 60 6.86 8.42 -9.90
N VAL A 61 6.49 7.79 -11.01
CA VAL A 61 5.69 8.42 -12.06
C VAL A 61 4.22 7.98 -12.02
N GLY A 62 3.93 7.01 -11.18
CA GLY A 62 2.60 6.46 -11.02
C GLY A 62 2.53 5.41 -9.93
N ILE A 63 1.34 4.85 -9.84
CA ILE A 63 0.91 3.87 -8.85
C ILE A 63 0.38 2.65 -9.59
N GLN A 64 0.77 1.44 -9.19
CA GLN A 64 0.08 0.20 -9.56
C GLN A 64 -1.00 -0.11 -8.54
N PHE A 65 -2.18 -0.53 -9.02
CA PHE A 65 -3.32 -0.82 -8.15
C PHE A 65 -4.02 -2.12 -8.53
N SER A 66 -4.33 -2.93 -7.52
CA SER A 66 -5.13 -4.15 -7.60
C SER A 66 -6.36 -4.03 -6.71
N GLY A 67 -7.56 -4.12 -7.28
CA GLY A 67 -8.81 -4.04 -6.53
C GLY A 67 -10.04 -4.00 -7.44
N SER A 68 -11.22 -3.77 -6.85
CA SER A 68 -12.47 -3.65 -7.63
C SER A 68 -12.46 -2.43 -8.57
N GLU A 69 -13.25 -2.46 -9.65
CA GLU A 69 -13.40 -1.32 -10.56
C GLU A 69 -13.84 -0.04 -9.83
N LYS A 70 -14.77 -0.16 -8.88
CA LYS A 70 -15.23 0.98 -8.06
C LYS A 70 -14.09 1.60 -7.24
N ALA A 71 -13.21 0.76 -6.69
CA ALA A 71 -12.04 1.25 -5.97
C ALA A 71 -11.01 1.88 -6.91
N ARG A 72 -10.87 1.33 -8.13
CA ARG A 72 -10.01 1.89 -9.18
C ARG A 72 -10.47 3.28 -9.62
N ASP A 73 -11.77 3.50 -9.72
CA ASP A 73 -12.31 4.83 -10.05
C ASP A 73 -12.03 5.86 -8.95
N ILE A 74 -12.10 5.46 -7.67
CA ILE A 74 -11.66 6.31 -6.55
C ILE A 74 -10.16 6.62 -6.68
N MET A 75 -9.33 5.63 -7.00
CA MET A 75 -7.90 5.83 -7.20
C MET A 75 -7.60 6.82 -8.33
N LYS A 76 -8.33 6.78 -9.45
CA LYS A 76 -8.18 7.77 -10.53
C LYS A 76 -8.41 9.20 -10.06
N GLU A 77 -9.40 9.43 -9.19
CA GLU A 77 -9.63 10.74 -8.61
C GLU A 77 -8.50 11.16 -7.66
N ILE A 78 -7.95 10.22 -6.89
CA ILE A 78 -6.78 10.45 -6.04
C ILE A 78 -5.56 10.84 -6.90
N MET A 79 -5.32 10.17 -8.03
CA MET A 79 -4.20 10.50 -8.93
C MET A 79 -4.24 11.94 -9.44
N LYS A 80 -5.44 12.53 -9.60
CA LYS A 80 -5.56 13.95 -9.98
C LYS A 80 -4.96 14.88 -8.92
N LEU A 81 -5.07 14.54 -7.65
CA LEU A 81 -4.48 15.31 -6.55
C LEU A 81 -2.94 15.23 -6.53
N LEU A 82 -2.37 14.20 -7.16
CA LEU A 82 -0.94 13.97 -7.25
C LEU A 82 -0.30 14.59 -8.50
N GLN A 83 -1.09 15.22 -9.39
CA GLN A 83 -0.59 15.96 -10.55
C GLN A 83 0.51 16.98 -10.23
N PRO A 84 0.45 17.77 -9.13
CA PRO A 84 1.50 18.75 -8.82
C PRO A 84 2.88 18.16 -8.57
N ILE A 85 2.97 16.85 -8.28
CA ILE A 85 4.23 16.12 -8.04
C ILE A 85 4.57 15.15 -9.18
N ASN A 86 3.92 15.28 -10.35
CA ASN A 86 4.13 14.45 -11.55
C ASN A 86 3.89 12.93 -11.37
N VAL A 87 3.11 12.55 -10.37
CA VAL A 87 2.65 11.16 -10.19
C VAL A 87 1.25 11.07 -10.78
N THR A 88 1.13 10.71 -12.05
CA THR A 88 -0.13 10.84 -12.80
C THR A 88 -0.66 9.53 -13.36
N ASN A 89 0.17 8.48 -13.40
CA ASN A 89 -0.20 7.23 -14.03
C ASN A 89 -0.78 6.24 -13.01
N LEU A 90 -1.89 5.61 -13.37
CA LEU A 90 -2.47 4.47 -12.64
C LEU A 90 -2.34 3.22 -13.49
N TYR A 91 -1.54 2.26 -13.02
CA TYR A 91 -1.28 1.00 -13.68
C TYR A 91 -2.14 -0.12 -13.06
N ASP A 92 -2.29 -1.21 -13.80
CA ASP A 92 -2.93 -2.43 -13.30
C ASP A 92 -1.92 -3.31 -12.56
N ASN A 93 -2.45 -4.25 -11.78
CA ASN A 93 -1.71 -5.32 -11.11
C ASN A 93 -0.59 -4.80 -10.20
N ALA A 94 -0.96 -4.32 -9.01
CA ALA A 94 -0.01 -4.10 -7.92
C ALA A 94 0.73 -5.41 -7.59
N GLU A 95 2.04 -5.29 -7.42
CA GLU A 95 2.95 -6.40 -7.11
C GLU A 95 3.81 -5.99 -5.93
N GLY A 96 3.83 -6.80 -4.88
CA GLY A 96 4.60 -6.50 -3.68
C GLY A 96 4.70 -7.68 -2.72
N THR A 97 5.90 -7.98 -2.25
CA THR A 97 6.19 -9.21 -1.49
C THR A 97 5.49 -9.21 -0.14
N ASP A 98 5.49 -8.07 0.56
CA ASP A 98 4.93 -7.98 1.91
C ASP A 98 3.40 -7.81 1.91
N ILE A 99 2.82 -7.38 0.78
CA ILE A 99 1.37 -7.20 0.62
C ILE A 99 0.68 -8.32 -0.17
N ALA A 100 1.43 -9.25 -0.76
CA ALA A 100 0.89 -10.34 -1.58
C ALA A 100 -0.18 -11.17 -0.86
N TYR A 101 0.07 -11.56 0.41
CA TYR A 101 -0.89 -12.35 1.19
C TYR A 101 -2.21 -11.60 1.43
N TRP A 102 -2.16 -10.28 1.56
CA TRP A 102 -3.35 -9.43 1.75
C TRP A 102 -4.15 -9.31 0.46
N MET A 103 -3.48 -9.11 -0.67
CA MET A 103 -4.12 -9.06 -2.00
C MET A 103 -4.77 -10.40 -2.36
N GLN A 104 -4.09 -11.52 -2.11
CA GLN A 104 -4.65 -12.87 -2.31
C GLN A 104 -5.89 -13.12 -1.45
N ALA A 105 -5.97 -12.49 -0.27
CA ALA A 105 -7.10 -12.58 0.63
C ALA A 105 -8.18 -11.52 0.36
N GLY A 106 -8.06 -10.75 -0.74
CA GLY A 106 -9.11 -9.87 -1.27
C GLY A 106 -9.01 -8.40 -0.84
N VAL A 107 -7.95 -8.01 -0.12
CA VAL A 107 -7.73 -6.59 0.24
C VAL A 107 -7.13 -5.86 -0.97
N PRO A 108 -7.64 -4.68 -1.35
CA PRO A 108 -7.01 -3.89 -2.40
C PRO A 108 -5.55 -3.58 -2.07
N GLY A 109 -4.69 -3.70 -3.08
CA GLY A 109 -3.25 -3.48 -2.95
C GLY A 109 -2.76 -2.36 -3.86
N GLU A 110 -1.76 -1.64 -3.39
CA GLU A 110 -1.09 -0.56 -4.10
C GLU A 110 0.42 -0.67 -3.95
N THR A 111 1.14 -0.40 -5.04
CA THR A 111 2.60 -0.26 -5.05
C THR A 111 3.04 0.91 -5.90
N ASN A 112 4.13 1.55 -5.52
CA ASN A 112 4.76 2.59 -6.34
C ASN A 112 5.24 1.99 -7.67
N ASN A 113 5.19 2.76 -8.78
CA ASN A 113 5.78 2.33 -10.05
C ASN A 113 6.90 3.28 -10.52
N LYS A 114 7.92 2.70 -11.15
CA LYS A 114 8.99 3.42 -11.85
C LYS A 114 8.75 3.41 -13.35
N LEU A 115 9.38 4.35 -14.06
CA LEU A 115 9.52 4.23 -15.51
C LEU A 115 10.33 2.95 -15.82
N PRO A 116 9.94 2.15 -16.83
CA PRO A 116 10.80 1.09 -17.34
C PRO A 116 12.14 1.71 -17.78
N SER A 117 13.25 1.05 -17.42
CA SER A 117 14.61 1.42 -17.81
C SER A 117 14.80 1.36 -19.32
#